data_AF-A0A146KCC0-F1
#
_entry.id   AF-A0A146KCC0-F1
#
_cell.length_a   1.000
_cell.length_b   1.000
_cell.length_c   1.000
_cell.angle_alpha   90.00
_cell.angle_beta   90.00
_cell.angle_gamma   90.00
#
_symmetry.space_group_name_H-M   'P 1'
#
loop_
_entity.id
_entity.type
_entity.pdbx_description
1 polymer ?
#
loop_
_entity_poly.entity_id
_entity_poly.type
_entity_poly.pdbx_seq_one_letter_code
_entity_poly.pdbx_strand_id
1 'polypeptide(L)'
;MKSKIDGVIIQGHQVASGQNNNPKFPGGTINMQKPFFKQLGLDLDHYFAATLNIKIPKSFLPNKPAFIFKDVKWCIDPAETFSFFTILLNEKHKGFIYYPHPETKPCHFQPENIVEVILEEKIECQYGQLVQIQILNNEAQFE
;
A
#
# COMPACT_ATOMS: atom_id res chain seq x y z
N MET A 1 -19.75 -2.53 -11.19
CA MET A 1 -18.64 -2.10 -10.32
C MET A 1 -17.34 -2.36 -11.08
N LYS A 2 -16.43 -1.38 -11.16
CA LYS A 2 -15.20 -1.50 -11.98
C LYS A 2 -14.05 -1.99 -11.11
N SER A 3 -13.37 -3.06 -11.53
CA SER A 3 -12.15 -3.57 -10.90
C SER A 3 -10.88 -2.91 -11.44
N LYS A 4 -11.00 -2.09 -12.50
CA LYS A 4 -9.91 -1.34 -13.12
C LYS A 4 -10.14 0.16 -12.98
N ILE A 5 -9.07 0.89 -12.73
CA ILE A 5 -9.07 2.36 -12.70
C ILE A 5 -7.74 2.93 -13.17
N ASP A 6 -7.81 4.04 -13.90
CA ASP A 6 -6.63 4.83 -14.22
C ASP A 6 -6.30 5.78 -13.07
N GLY A 7 -5.03 6.00 -12.82
CA GLY A 7 -4.53 6.89 -11.79
C GLY A 7 -3.21 7.54 -12.21
N VAL A 8 -2.76 8.48 -11.38
CA VAL A 8 -1.53 9.24 -11.58
C VAL A 8 -0.58 8.95 -10.43
N ILE A 9 0.67 8.59 -10.74
CA ILE A 9 1.71 8.46 -9.72
C ILE A 9 2.01 9.85 -9.15
N ILE A 10 1.89 9.98 -7.83
CA ILE A 10 2.16 11.22 -7.11
C ILE A 10 3.28 11.04 -6.10
N GLN A 11 3.86 12.16 -5.67
CA GLN A 11 4.82 12.16 -4.58
C GLN A 11 4.09 11.98 -3.23
N GLY A 12 4.46 10.95 -2.48
CA GLY A 12 4.05 10.77 -1.08
C GLY A 12 5.08 11.34 -0.09
N HIS A 13 4.87 11.10 1.20
CA HIS A 13 5.76 11.56 2.28
C HIS A 13 7.11 10.82 2.38
N GLN A 14 7.35 9.82 1.53
CA GLN A 14 8.60 9.05 1.47
C GLN A 14 8.97 8.32 2.78
N VAL A 15 7.99 8.12 3.67
CA VAL A 15 8.12 7.39 4.94
C VAL A 15 8.22 5.89 4.67
N ALA A 16 7.39 5.35 3.76
CA ALA A 16 7.35 3.93 3.43
C ALA A 16 8.69 3.40 2.91
N SER A 17 9.34 4.18 2.03
CA SER A 17 10.63 3.87 1.42
C SER A 17 11.83 4.24 2.28
N GLY A 18 11.63 5.00 3.36
CA GLY A 18 12.72 5.54 4.20
C GLY A 18 13.52 6.67 3.56
N GLN A 19 13.16 7.14 2.36
CA GLN A 19 13.90 8.21 1.65
C GLN A 19 13.84 9.57 2.36
N ASN A 20 12.87 9.78 3.25
CA ASN A 20 12.80 10.99 4.07
C ASN A 20 13.73 10.94 5.31
N ASN A 21 14.46 9.84 5.52
CA ASN A 21 15.40 9.64 6.63
C ASN A 21 14.80 9.89 8.01
N ASN A 22 13.51 9.61 8.21
CA ASN A 22 12.88 9.77 9.51
C ASN A 22 13.54 8.84 10.54
N PRO A 23 14.18 9.38 11.61
CA PRO A 23 14.88 8.55 12.59
C PRO A 23 13.95 7.64 13.39
N LYS A 24 12.65 7.95 13.44
CA LYS A 24 11.63 7.09 14.05
C LYS A 24 11.41 5.80 13.26
N PHE A 25 11.65 5.84 11.94
CA PHE A 25 11.41 4.73 11.02
C PHE A 25 12.67 4.41 10.21
N PRO A 26 13.74 3.90 10.85
CA PRO A 26 15.02 3.65 10.19
C PRO A 26 14.84 2.65 9.03
N GLY A 27 15.27 3.05 7.83
CA GLY A 27 15.14 2.24 6.62
C GLY A 27 13.72 2.17 6.02
N GLY A 28 12.76 2.92 6.57
CA GLY A 28 11.38 3.01 6.07
C GLY A 28 10.41 2.04 6.75
N THR A 29 9.13 2.43 6.79
CA THR A 29 8.12 1.65 7.54
C THR A 29 7.87 0.28 6.94
N ILE A 30 7.90 0.13 5.61
CA ILE A 30 7.69 -1.17 4.97
C ILE A 30 8.75 -2.16 5.45
N ASN A 31 10.04 -1.78 5.42
CA ASN A 31 11.12 -2.63 5.91
C ASN A 31 10.94 -3.05 7.37
N MET A 32 10.51 -2.13 8.23
CA MET A 32 10.24 -2.43 9.64
C MET A 32 9.04 -3.36 9.83
N GLN A 33 8.02 -3.27 8.97
CA GLN A 33 6.79 -4.04 9.06
C GLN A 33 6.90 -5.46 8.46
N LYS A 34 7.78 -5.67 7.46
CA LYS A 34 7.96 -6.97 6.77
C LYS A 34 8.07 -8.18 7.72
N PRO A 35 8.90 -8.14 8.80
CA PRO A 35 9.03 -9.29 9.70
C PRO A 35 7.72 -9.69 10.38
N PHE A 36 6.88 -8.71 10.71
CA PHE A 36 5.58 -8.94 11.35
C PHE A 36 4.58 -9.55 10.37
N PHE A 37 4.48 -9.00 9.16
CA PHE A 37 3.61 -9.57 8.12
C PHE A 37 4.01 -10.99 7.75
N LYS A 38 5.33 -11.27 7.68
CA LYS A 38 5.85 -12.61 7.42
C LYS A 38 5.42 -13.62 8.47
N GLN A 39 5.51 -13.27 9.76
CA GLN A 39 5.04 -14.11 10.86
C GLN A 39 3.52 -14.35 10.81
N LEU A 40 2.76 -13.40 10.28
CA LEU A 40 1.30 -13.47 10.14
C LEU A 40 0.84 -14.14 8.84
N GLY A 41 1.76 -14.57 7.97
CA GLY A 41 1.48 -15.36 6.76
C GLY A 41 1.57 -14.62 5.43
N LEU A 42 2.04 -13.37 5.41
CA LEU A 42 2.35 -12.62 4.18
C LEU A 42 3.85 -12.33 4.09
N ASP A 43 4.56 -13.07 3.24
CA ASP A 43 5.99 -12.86 3.01
C ASP A 43 6.21 -11.75 1.95
N LEU A 44 6.75 -10.61 2.41
CA LEU A 44 7.10 -9.47 1.55
C LEU A 44 8.61 -9.35 1.30
N ASP A 45 9.42 -10.36 1.64
CA ASP A 45 10.89 -10.25 1.50
C ASP A 45 11.32 -9.97 0.07
N HIS A 46 10.65 -10.60 -0.89
CA HIS A 46 10.91 -10.39 -2.32
C HIS A 46 10.29 -9.11 -2.90
N TYR A 47 9.42 -8.42 -2.15
CA TYR A 47 8.77 -7.19 -2.61
C TYR A 47 9.69 -5.99 -2.42
N PHE A 48 9.54 -5.00 -3.31
CA PHE A 48 10.26 -3.74 -3.15
C PHE A 48 9.77 -3.02 -1.89
N ALA A 49 10.70 -2.63 -1.01
CA ALA A 49 10.38 -2.06 0.30
C ALA A 49 10.00 -0.56 0.21
N ALA A 50 8.96 -0.27 -0.56
CA ALA A 50 8.40 1.07 -0.73
C ALA A 50 6.94 0.98 -1.20
N THR A 51 6.21 2.08 -1.08
CA THR A 51 4.88 2.25 -1.69
C THR A 51 4.94 3.25 -2.85
N LEU A 52 4.24 2.94 -3.93
CA LEU A 52 3.84 3.91 -4.93
C LEU A 52 2.54 4.56 -4.48
N ASN A 53 2.53 5.90 -4.41
CA ASN A 53 1.31 6.64 -4.11
C ASN A 53 0.64 6.97 -5.44
N ILE A 54 -0.59 6.47 -5.63
CA ILE A 54 -1.34 6.67 -6.87
C ILE A 54 -2.62 7.41 -6.53
N LYS A 55 -2.80 8.58 -7.14
CA LYS A 55 -4.04 9.35 -7.07
C LYS A 55 -5.01 8.82 -8.12
N ILE A 56 -6.20 8.43 -7.68
CA ILE A 56 -7.28 7.95 -8.53
C ILE A 56 -8.41 8.99 -8.61
N PRO A 57 -9.25 8.99 -9.66
CA PRO A 57 -10.35 9.93 -9.82
C PRO A 57 -11.61 9.58 -8.98
N LYS A 58 -11.53 8.52 -8.17
CA LYS A 58 -12.63 7.87 -7.43
C LYS A 58 -12.16 7.54 -6.01
N SER A 59 -13.07 7.08 -5.14
CA SER A 59 -12.67 6.55 -3.83
C SER A 59 -12.35 5.06 -3.91
N PHE A 60 -11.38 4.61 -3.13
CA PHE A 60 -11.10 3.19 -2.94
C PHE A 60 -12.02 2.62 -1.86
N LEU A 61 -12.75 1.54 -2.19
CA LEU A 61 -13.66 0.86 -1.29
C LEU A 61 -13.19 -0.57 -0.99
N PRO A 62 -12.57 -0.79 0.18
CA PRO A 62 -12.30 -2.12 0.71
C PRO A 62 -13.55 -3.01 0.75
N ASN A 63 -13.41 -4.29 0.39
CA ASN A 63 -14.49 -5.27 0.55
C ASN A 63 -14.00 -6.54 1.27
N LYS A 64 -13.28 -7.42 0.57
CA LYS A 64 -12.74 -8.67 1.09
C LYS A 64 -11.24 -8.74 0.80
N PRO A 65 -10.37 -8.26 1.71
CA PRO A 65 -8.94 -8.27 1.46
C PRO A 65 -8.38 -9.69 1.34
N ALA A 66 -7.30 -9.85 0.57
CA ALA A 66 -6.53 -11.09 0.52
C ALA A 66 -5.89 -11.42 1.88
N PHE A 67 -5.42 -10.39 2.58
CA PHE A 67 -4.88 -10.49 3.93
C PHE A 67 -5.42 -9.37 4.82
N ILE A 68 -5.78 -9.70 6.06
CA ILE A 68 -6.10 -8.73 7.09
C ILE A 68 -5.34 -9.08 8.38
N PHE A 69 -4.61 -8.12 8.90
CA PHE A 69 -3.85 -8.26 10.13
C PHE A 69 -4.31 -7.19 11.11
N LYS A 70 -4.92 -7.60 12.21
CA LYS A 70 -5.44 -6.69 13.24
C LYS A 70 -4.43 -6.52 14.36
N ASP A 71 -4.42 -5.34 14.96
CA ASP A 71 -3.64 -5.02 16.16
C ASP A 71 -2.15 -5.39 16.05
N VAL A 72 -1.54 -5.10 14.91
CA VAL A 72 -0.13 -5.39 14.66
C VAL A 72 0.74 -4.35 15.37
N LYS A 73 1.44 -4.78 16.44
CA LYS A 73 2.41 -3.95 17.15
C LYS A 73 3.80 -4.06 16.51
N TRP A 74 4.07 -3.23 15.51
CA TRP A 74 5.30 -3.28 14.70
C TRP A 74 6.36 -2.23 15.09
N CYS A 75 5.99 -1.20 15.85
CA CYS A 75 6.91 -0.19 16.36
C CYS A 75 6.45 0.37 17.72
N ILE A 76 7.08 1.46 18.17
CA ILE A 76 6.74 2.12 19.44
C ILE A 76 5.31 2.69 19.44
N ASP A 77 4.77 3.06 18.27
CA ASP A 77 3.42 3.59 18.10
C ASP A 77 2.34 2.55 18.40
N PRO A 78 1.08 2.97 18.70
CA PRO A 78 -0.05 2.07 18.85
C PRO A 78 -0.15 1.02 17.74
N ALA A 79 -0.74 -0.12 18.09
CA ALA A 79 -0.95 -1.20 17.14
C ALA A 79 -1.89 -0.76 16.01
N GLU A 80 -1.61 -1.20 14.79
CA GLU A 80 -2.35 -0.82 13.59
C GLU A 80 -2.99 -2.04 12.93
N THR A 81 -4.12 -1.81 12.24
CA THR A 81 -4.73 -2.83 11.37
C THR A 81 -4.31 -2.58 9.93
N PHE A 82 -3.94 -3.66 9.23
CA PHE A 82 -3.52 -3.62 7.84
C PHE A 82 -4.39 -4.55 6.99
N SER A 83 -4.71 -4.11 5.78
CA SER A 83 -5.35 -4.93 4.75
C SER A 83 -4.56 -4.87 3.45
N PHE A 84 -4.51 -6.00 2.77
CA PHE A 84 -3.81 -6.15 1.49
C PHE A 84 -4.79 -6.65 0.44
N PHE A 85 -4.78 -6.00 -0.73
CA PHE A 85 -5.62 -6.34 -1.86
C PHE A 85 -4.74 -6.62 -3.07
N THR A 86 -4.86 -7.80 -3.65
CA THR A 86 -4.08 -8.27 -4.78
C THR A 86 -4.40 -7.45 -6.02
N ILE A 87 -3.36 -6.96 -6.69
CA ILE A 87 -3.51 -6.16 -7.90
C ILE A 87 -2.57 -6.56 -9.03
N LEU A 88 -2.93 -6.11 -10.24
CA LEU A 88 -1.99 -5.89 -11.34
C LEU A 88 -1.91 -4.39 -11.64
N LEU A 89 -0.70 -3.86 -11.67
CA LEU A 89 -0.40 -2.53 -12.16
C LEU A 89 0.02 -2.61 -13.63
N ASN A 90 -0.64 -1.84 -14.49
CA ASN A 90 -0.45 -1.84 -15.95
C ASN A 90 -0.54 -3.26 -16.56
N GLU A 91 -1.44 -4.09 -16.02
CA GLU A 91 -1.68 -5.49 -16.45
C GLU A 91 -0.45 -6.41 -16.36
N LYS A 92 0.65 -5.94 -15.78
CA LYS A 92 1.95 -6.64 -15.81
C LYS A 92 2.53 -6.84 -14.43
N HIS A 93 2.58 -5.78 -13.62
CA HIS A 93 3.31 -5.80 -12.37
C HIS A 93 2.39 -6.24 -11.23
N LYS A 94 2.74 -7.35 -10.60
CA LYS A 94 2.01 -7.88 -9.45
C LYS A 94 2.35 -7.11 -8.18
N GLY A 95 1.36 -6.99 -7.32
CA GLY A 95 1.52 -6.30 -6.06
C GLY A 95 0.28 -6.34 -5.19
N PHE A 96 0.31 -5.51 -4.17
CA PHE A 96 -0.81 -5.27 -3.29
C PHE A 96 -1.11 -3.77 -3.19
N ILE A 97 -2.38 -3.42 -3.12
CA ILE A 97 -2.76 -2.22 -2.40
C ILE A 97 -2.50 -2.50 -0.92
N TYR A 98 -1.61 -1.71 -0.33
CA TYR A 98 -1.30 -1.69 1.10
C TYR A 98 -2.21 -0.68 1.78
N TYR A 99 -3.10 -1.16 2.62
CA TYR A 99 -4.13 -0.35 3.27
C TYR A 99 -3.97 -0.39 4.79
N PRO A 100 -3.24 0.58 5.39
CA PRO A 100 -3.30 0.82 6.83
C PRO A 100 -4.64 1.47 7.18
N HIS A 101 -5.37 0.87 8.12
CA HIS A 101 -6.71 1.34 8.48
C HIS A 101 -6.63 2.68 9.22
N PRO A 102 -7.28 3.75 8.70
CA PRO A 102 -7.21 5.10 9.30
C PRO A 102 -7.67 5.14 10.76
N GLU A 103 -8.66 4.33 11.13
CA GLU A 103 -9.23 4.25 12.48
C GLU A 103 -8.21 3.87 13.56
N THR A 104 -7.18 3.12 13.16
CA THR A 104 -6.13 2.64 14.07
C THR A 104 -4.86 3.48 14.02
N LYS A 105 -4.82 4.51 13.16
CA LYS A 105 -3.61 5.29 12.90
C LYS A 105 -3.56 6.57 13.74
N PRO A 106 -2.51 6.80 14.56
CA PRO A 106 -2.45 7.95 15.46
C PRO A 106 -2.38 9.31 14.76
N CYS A 107 -1.80 9.34 13.55
CA CYS A 107 -1.59 10.55 12.73
C CYS A 107 -1.50 10.14 11.25
N HIS A 108 -1.96 11.00 10.33
CA HIS A 108 -1.95 10.88 8.86
C HIS A 108 -3.15 10.15 8.25
N PHE A 109 -4.24 10.90 8.03
CA PHE A 109 -5.32 10.53 7.12
C PHE A 109 -4.86 10.73 5.68
N GLN A 110 -4.74 9.65 4.91
CA GLN A 110 -4.63 9.76 3.46
C GLN A 110 -6.03 10.03 2.89
N PRO A 111 -6.16 10.97 1.94
CA PRO A 111 -7.38 11.12 1.15
C PRO A 111 -7.83 9.78 0.56
N GLU A 112 -9.15 9.51 0.54
CA GLU A 112 -9.73 8.26 0.01
C GLU A 112 -9.40 7.97 -1.46
N ASN A 113 -8.93 8.99 -2.18
CA ASN A 113 -8.53 8.93 -3.58
C ASN A 113 -7.03 8.71 -3.78
N ILE A 114 -6.27 8.39 -2.73
CA ILE A 114 -4.87 7.99 -2.81
C ILE A 114 -4.73 6.56 -2.32
N VAL A 115 -4.21 5.70 -3.18
CA VAL A 115 -3.88 4.32 -2.83
C VAL A 115 -2.37 4.13 -2.78
N GLU A 116 -1.91 3.39 -1.77
CA GLU A 116 -0.52 2.98 -1.64
C GLU A 116 -0.34 1.57 -2.20
N VAL A 117 0.58 1.41 -3.15
CA VAL A 117 0.83 0.14 -3.84
C VAL A 117 2.23 -0.38 -3.55
N ILE A 118 2.35 -1.62 -3.10
CA ILE A 118 3.62 -2.36 -2.98
C ILE A 118 3.72 -3.33 -4.15
N LEU A 119 4.86 -3.36 -4.83
CA LEU A 119 5.10 -4.24 -5.99
C LEU A 119 6.15 -5.30 -5.67
N GLU A 120 6.04 -6.46 -6.33
CA GLU A 120 7.03 -7.54 -6.23
C GLU A 120 8.40 -7.07 -6.73
N GLU A 121 8.44 -6.26 -7.78
CA GLU A 121 9.69 -5.77 -8.37
C GLU A 121 9.78 -4.24 -8.30
N LYS A 122 11.02 -3.74 -8.31
CA LYS A 122 11.27 -2.32 -8.51
C LYS A 122 10.99 -1.98 -9.97
N ILE A 123 10.05 -1.07 -10.20
CA ILE A 123 9.75 -0.54 -11.54
C ILE A 123 10.36 0.85 -11.71
N GLU A 124 10.66 1.20 -12.94
CA GLU A 124 10.93 2.60 -13.31
C GLU A 124 9.59 3.34 -13.44
N CYS A 125 9.49 4.48 -12.76
CA CYS A 125 8.29 5.32 -12.81
C CYS A 125 8.64 6.77 -12.52
N GLN A 126 7.79 7.69 -12.98
CA GLN A 126 7.95 9.12 -12.76
C GLN A 126 6.67 9.72 -12.14
N TYR A 127 6.83 10.80 -11.39
CA TYR A 127 5.68 11.56 -10.91
C TYR A 127 4.93 12.17 -12.10
N GLY A 128 3.59 12.13 -12.04
CA GLY A 128 2.72 12.54 -13.15
C GLY A 128 2.46 11.44 -14.18
N GLN A 129 3.12 10.29 -14.09
CA GLN A 129 2.88 9.16 -15.00
C GLN A 129 1.50 8.56 -14.77
N LEU A 130 0.77 8.32 -15.86
CA LEU A 130 -0.48 7.57 -15.86
C LEU A 130 -0.22 6.08 -15.71
N VAL A 131 -1.01 5.44 -14.85
CA VAL A 131 -0.98 4.00 -14.61
C VAL A 131 -2.39 3.48 -14.47
N GLN A 132 -2.58 2.18 -14.71
CA GLN A 132 -3.84 1.50 -14.48
C GLN A 132 -3.68 0.47 -13.36
N ILE A 133 -4.59 0.50 -12.40
CA ILE A 133 -4.67 -0.48 -11.31
C ILE A 133 -5.83 -1.41 -11.61
N GLN A 134 -5.58 -2.72 -11.57
CA GLN A 134 -6.60 -3.76 -11.60
C GLN A 134 -6.63 -4.51 -10.26
N ILE A 135 -7.76 -4.49 -9.56
CA ILE A 135 -8.04 -5.33 -8.39
C ILE A 135 -8.42 -6.75 -8.83
N LEU A 136 -7.86 -7.76 -8.17
CA LEU A 136 -8.16 -9.16 -8.43
C LEU A 136 -9.18 -9.72 -7.43
N ASN A 137 -9.76 -10.89 -7.76
CA ASN A 137 -10.66 -11.69 -6.91
C ASN A 137 -11.85 -10.95 -6.27
N ASN A 138 -12.29 -9.82 -6.84
CA ASN A 138 -13.34 -8.96 -6.29
C ASN A 138 -13.07 -8.49 -4.84
N GLU A 139 -11.79 -8.33 -4.50
CA GLU A 139 -11.34 -8.01 -3.14
C GLU A 139 -11.69 -6.57 -2.71
N ALA A 140 -11.85 -5.65 -3.67
CA ALA A 140 -12.22 -4.25 -3.45
C ALA A 140 -12.76 -3.62 -4.75
N GLN A 141 -13.20 -2.36 -4.67
CA GLN A 141 -13.81 -1.63 -5.79
C GLN A 141 -13.43 -0.16 -5.80
N PHE A 142 -13.68 0.52 -6.93
CA PHE A 142 -13.55 1.97 -7.07
C PHE A 142 -14.91 2.62 -7.36
N GLU A 143 -15.30 3.63 -6.57
CA GLU A 143 -16.57 4.36 -6.69
C GLU A 143 -16.40 5.81 -7.11
#